data_AF-A0A970YS07-F1
#
_entry.id   AF-A0A970YS07-F1
#
_cell.length_a   1.000
_cell.length_b   1.000
_cell.length_c   1.000
_cell.angle_alpha   90.00
_cell.angle_beta   90.00
_cell.angle_gamma   90.00
#
_symmetry.space_group_name_H-M   'P 1'
#
loop_
_entity.id
_entity.type
_entity.pdbx_description
1 polymer ?
#
loop_
_entity_poly.entity_id
_entity_poly.type
_entity_poly.pdbx_seq_one_letter_code
_entity_poly.pdbx_strand_id
1 'polypeptide(L)'
;MGPLLMYPALYLVIVPMILFVIIIVLDITHRMKAGKLKGDVAQAQTQLFVSDIATNFSLSGGTSTAQRIDGLLKKLADYYTADLVLLHPTDSEFSDLICTQHFAKNGAKITPQQMSVYQKRWADYLLEFSAAAGGGSSYMNEALNHKLNKAKNQPWFFIPICNKDKLIAFLYIEASGKRSPWTEGQLVPLPVVSRIVSDALEKEMSEMRISFMAYYDSLTKLPNLQLFRERAEQAIHNARRDGKTLGIVYLDLDSFYSINDALGNDGGDRVIQAVGKKLVDGLRNTDIVARYGGDKFLILLNGVGHVDDISKVADKIMCIFQSPFIVDDHELFVSASVGISVFPVDGEDVDVLIRHADIAMRTAKDRGRCQYAFCSINMRETMEYKMNLSNSLFRALERNQLEVYYQPIIELQTEKIKGFEALLRWMHPDYGMIPPNEFIPLAEKTGLINQIGSWVLETACMQTMAWKRMGLGDMNIAVNLSVVELRNP
;
A
#
# COMPACT_ATOMS: atom_id res chain seq x y z
N MET A 1 -30.86 0.24 109.69
CA MET A 1 -29.66 -0.62 109.72
C MET A 1 -29.89 -1.78 108.76
N GLY A 2 -29.16 -1.80 107.65
CA GLY A 2 -29.17 -2.84 106.62
C GLY A 2 -28.00 -2.58 105.66
N PRO A 3 -27.17 -3.58 105.31
CA PRO A 3 -25.82 -3.36 104.82
C PRO A 3 -25.79 -3.15 103.29
N LEU A 4 -25.14 -2.09 102.83
CA LEU A 4 -24.64 -1.97 101.45
C LEU A 4 -23.13 -1.72 101.49
N LEU A 5 -22.40 -2.74 101.96
CA LEU A 5 -20.96 -2.86 101.85
C LEU A 5 -20.67 -4.06 100.93
N MET A 6 -20.67 -3.82 99.63
CA MET A 6 -20.15 -4.66 98.53
C MET A 6 -20.25 -3.73 97.31
N TYR A 7 -19.21 -3.11 96.75
CA TYR A 7 -18.16 -3.73 95.95
C TYR A 7 -17.03 -2.72 95.62
N PRO A 8 -16.00 -2.50 96.46
CA PRO A 8 -14.84 -1.69 96.08
C PRO A 8 -13.94 -2.40 95.05
N ALA A 9 -13.88 -3.74 95.13
CA ALA A 9 -13.06 -4.57 94.24
C ALA A 9 -13.63 -4.67 92.81
N LEU A 10 -14.96 -4.60 92.65
CA LEU A 10 -15.60 -4.68 91.34
C LEU A 10 -15.37 -3.40 90.53
N TYR A 11 -15.35 -2.23 91.18
CA TYR A 11 -14.98 -0.95 90.55
C TYR A 11 -13.51 -0.91 90.12
N LEU A 12 -12.61 -1.50 90.91
CA LEU A 12 -11.17 -1.57 90.59
C LEU A 12 -10.85 -2.48 89.40
N VAL A 13 -11.75 -3.41 89.03
CA VAL A 13 -11.56 -4.34 87.89
C VAL A 13 -12.39 -3.93 86.68
N ILE A 14 -13.63 -3.47 86.88
CA ILE A 14 -14.55 -3.12 85.78
C ILE A 14 -14.11 -1.82 85.09
N VAL A 15 -13.69 -0.80 85.84
CA VAL A 15 -13.32 0.51 85.24
C VAL A 15 -12.09 0.38 84.32
N PRO A 16 -11.00 -0.31 84.70
CA PRO A 16 -9.89 -0.55 83.78
C PRO A 16 -10.27 -1.41 82.57
N MET A 17 -11.18 -2.39 82.75
CA MET A 17 -11.62 -3.25 81.65
C MET A 17 -12.46 -2.47 80.63
N ILE A 18 -13.33 -1.56 81.08
CA ILE A 18 -14.10 -0.67 80.21
C ILE A 18 -13.17 0.30 79.49
N LEU A 19 -12.18 0.88 80.18
CA LEU A 19 -11.17 1.74 79.55
C LEU A 19 -10.36 0.99 78.49
N PHE A 20 -9.98 -0.27 78.76
CA PHE A 20 -9.25 -1.11 77.82
C PHE A 20 -10.07 -1.43 76.55
N VAL A 21 -11.36 -1.73 76.71
CA VAL A 21 -12.28 -1.94 75.58
C VAL A 21 -12.45 -0.65 74.77
N ILE A 22 -12.58 0.51 75.42
CA ILE A 22 -12.66 1.81 74.74
C ILE A 22 -11.38 2.08 73.92
N ILE A 23 -10.20 1.79 74.47
CA ILE A 23 -8.93 1.96 73.77
C ILE A 23 -8.84 1.04 72.54
N ILE A 24 -9.30 -0.22 72.64
CA ILE A 24 -9.33 -1.14 71.50
C ILE A 24 -10.29 -0.65 70.41
N VAL A 25 -11.50 -0.19 70.78
CA VAL A 25 -12.48 0.33 69.82
C VAL A 25 -11.97 1.62 69.16
N LEU A 26 -11.28 2.49 69.90
CA LEU A 26 -10.61 3.68 69.36
C LEU A 26 -9.46 3.31 68.41
N ASP A 27 -8.65 2.30 68.72
CA ASP A 27 -7.58 1.83 67.82
C ASP A 27 -8.16 1.19 66.55
N ILE A 28 -9.22 0.38 66.67
CA ILE A 28 -9.92 -0.21 65.52
C ILE A 28 -10.54 0.88 64.64
N THR A 29 -11.25 1.85 65.22
CA THR A 29 -11.86 2.95 64.45
C THR A 29 -10.82 3.89 63.85
N HIS A 30 -9.70 4.14 64.54
CA HIS A 30 -8.57 4.90 64.01
C HIS A 30 -7.90 4.16 62.86
N ARG A 31 -7.66 2.84 62.98
CA ARG A 31 -7.15 2.00 61.88
C ARG A 31 -8.10 1.93 60.70
N MET A 32 -9.41 1.86 60.94
CA MET A 32 -10.43 1.90 59.89
C MET A 32 -10.47 3.26 59.19
N LYS A 33 -10.45 4.38 59.92
CA LYS A 33 -10.40 5.74 59.35
C LYS A 33 -9.09 5.99 58.59
N ALA A 34 -7.96 5.55 59.15
CA ALA A 34 -6.66 5.63 58.49
C ALA A 34 -6.60 4.75 57.22
N GLY A 35 -7.24 3.58 57.24
CA GLY A 35 -7.42 2.73 56.06
C GLY A 35 -8.28 3.40 54.99
N LYS A 36 -9.39 4.03 55.39
CA LYS A 36 -10.29 4.75 54.48
C LYS A 36 -9.65 6.00 53.88
N LEU A 37 -8.97 6.82 54.68
CA LEU A 37 -8.18 7.97 54.19
C LEU A 37 -7.08 7.54 53.21
N LYS A 38 -6.37 6.43 53.50
CA LYS A 38 -5.36 5.88 52.57
C LYS A 38 -6.00 5.42 51.26
N GLY A 39 -7.19 4.82 51.31
CA GLY A 39 -7.98 4.47 50.12
C GLY A 39 -8.40 5.70 49.31
N ASP A 40 -8.94 6.73 49.96
CA ASP A 40 -9.41 7.96 49.33
C ASP A 40 -8.23 8.74 48.68
N VAL A 41 -7.07 8.79 49.34
CA VAL A 41 -5.84 9.42 48.79
C VAL A 41 -5.29 8.65 47.59
N ALA A 42 -5.23 7.31 47.66
CA ALA A 42 -4.77 6.48 46.55
C ALA A 42 -5.73 6.58 45.33
N GLN A 43 -7.03 6.66 45.58
CA GLN A 43 -8.05 6.84 44.55
C GLN A 43 -7.95 8.23 43.90
N ALA A 44 -7.74 9.29 44.68
CA ALA A 44 -7.52 10.64 44.15
C ALA A 44 -6.23 10.73 43.32
N GLN A 45 -5.13 10.12 43.76
CA GLN A 45 -3.89 10.03 42.99
C GLN A 45 -4.08 9.29 41.65
N THR A 46 -4.85 8.20 41.67
CA THR A 46 -5.18 7.43 40.46
C THR A 46 -6.01 8.25 39.49
N GLN A 47 -7.03 8.99 39.97
CA GLN A 47 -7.86 9.85 39.12
C GLN A 47 -7.07 11.00 38.50
N LEU A 48 -6.20 11.66 39.27
CA LEU A 48 -5.33 12.72 38.76
C LEU A 48 -4.38 12.17 37.67
N PHE A 49 -3.79 11.00 37.89
CA PHE A 49 -2.89 10.35 36.93
C PHE A 49 -3.61 10.00 35.62
N VAL A 50 -4.79 9.37 35.70
CA VAL A 50 -5.59 9.02 34.52
C VAL A 50 -6.04 10.28 33.76
N SER A 51 -6.50 11.31 34.48
CA SER A 51 -6.94 12.58 33.88
C SER A 51 -5.80 13.29 33.16
N ASP A 52 -4.60 13.30 33.75
CA ASP A 52 -3.41 13.92 33.18
C ASP A 52 -2.92 13.18 31.92
N ILE A 53 -2.98 11.84 31.91
CA ILE A 53 -2.73 11.04 30.70
C ILE A 53 -3.78 11.32 29.62
N ALA A 54 -5.07 11.28 29.96
CA ALA A 54 -6.15 11.53 29.00
C ALA A 54 -6.06 12.93 28.38
N THR A 55 -5.68 13.94 29.16
CA THR A 55 -5.52 15.33 28.70
C THR A 55 -4.37 15.45 27.71
N ASN A 56 -3.23 14.80 28.00
CA ASN A 56 -2.08 14.76 27.09
C ASN A 56 -2.39 14.15 25.72
N PHE A 57 -3.25 13.12 25.67
CA PHE A 57 -3.65 12.49 24.41
C PHE A 57 -4.81 13.22 23.72
N SER A 58 -5.63 13.98 24.45
CA SER A 58 -6.77 14.75 23.90
C SER A 58 -6.36 16.09 23.27
N LEU A 59 -5.30 16.75 23.74
CA LEU A 59 -4.89 18.05 23.21
C LEU A 59 -4.30 17.91 21.79
N SER A 60 -4.88 18.58 20.81
CA SER A 60 -4.44 18.61 19.40
C SER A 60 -3.27 19.58 19.13
N GLY A 61 -2.47 19.93 20.14
CA GLY A 61 -1.37 20.88 20.01
C GLY A 61 -0.08 20.23 19.55
N GLY A 62 0.34 20.50 18.30
CA GLY A 62 1.72 20.55 17.75
C GLY A 62 2.77 19.46 18.01
N THR A 63 2.52 18.51 18.90
CA THR A 63 3.45 17.47 19.37
C THR A 63 3.14 16.16 18.67
N SER A 64 4.19 15.50 18.13
CA SER A 64 4.05 14.24 17.41
C SER A 64 3.60 13.11 18.34
N THR A 65 2.99 12.04 17.79
CA THR A 65 2.53 10.92 18.61
C THR A 65 3.68 10.24 19.35
N ALA A 66 4.85 10.10 18.72
CA ALA A 66 6.07 9.64 19.39
C ALA A 66 6.44 10.49 20.62
N GLN A 67 6.36 11.83 20.54
CA GLN A 67 6.62 12.70 21.70
C GLN A 67 5.59 12.52 22.82
N ARG A 68 4.32 12.25 22.47
CA ARG A 68 3.26 11.97 23.44
C ARG A 68 3.48 10.62 24.13
N ILE A 69 3.91 9.60 23.37
CA ILE A 69 4.27 8.28 23.90
C ILE A 69 5.50 8.41 24.81
N ASP A 70 6.57 9.11 24.41
CA ASP A 70 7.73 9.37 25.28
C ASP A 70 7.33 10.04 26.61
N GLY A 71 6.45 11.05 26.52
CA GLY A 71 5.88 11.71 27.70
C GLY A 71 5.07 10.77 28.59
N LEU A 72 4.28 9.87 27.99
CA LEU A 72 3.55 8.83 28.72
C LEU A 72 4.48 7.84 29.40
N LEU A 73 5.49 7.32 28.70
CA LEU A 73 6.45 6.36 29.25
C LEU A 73 7.16 6.94 30.47
N LYS A 74 7.53 8.22 30.42
CA LYS A 74 8.10 8.94 31.56
C LYS A 74 7.12 9.07 32.72
N LYS A 75 5.87 9.46 32.47
CA LYS A 75 4.83 9.55 33.52
C LYS A 75 4.53 8.20 34.17
N LEU A 76 4.51 7.12 33.38
CA LEU A 76 4.38 5.76 33.89
C LEU A 76 5.57 5.40 34.77
N ALA A 77 6.80 5.75 34.34
CA ALA A 77 7.98 5.50 35.15
C ALA A 77 7.95 6.25 36.48
N ASP A 78 7.49 7.50 36.49
CA ASP A 78 7.36 8.30 37.72
C ASP A 78 6.26 7.73 38.64
N TYR A 79 5.09 7.38 38.11
CA TYR A 79 3.97 6.84 38.89
C TYR A 79 4.27 5.46 39.50
N TYR A 80 4.91 4.58 38.73
CA TYR A 80 5.30 3.24 39.17
C TYR A 80 6.68 3.20 39.84
N THR A 81 7.41 4.31 39.92
CA THR A 81 8.84 4.32 40.30
C THR A 81 9.65 3.26 39.53
N ALA A 82 9.36 3.12 38.23
CA ALA A 82 9.98 2.15 37.36
C ALA A 82 11.36 2.62 36.89
N ASP A 83 12.28 1.68 36.72
CA ASP A 83 13.57 1.95 36.09
C ASP A 83 13.51 1.77 34.57
N LEU A 84 12.53 1.02 34.06
CA LEU A 84 12.30 0.76 32.65
C LEU A 84 10.79 0.71 32.33
N VAL A 85 10.38 1.38 31.26
CA VAL A 85 9.04 1.25 30.66
C VAL A 85 9.21 1.05 29.16
N LEU A 86 8.62 -0.01 28.59
CA LEU A 86 8.71 -0.33 27.16
C LEU A 86 7.33 -0.36 26.55
N LEU A 87 7.16 0.31 25.42
CA LEU A 87 6.04 0.07 24.53
C LEU A 87 6.56 -0.66 23.29
N HIS A 88 6.14 -1.90 23.12
CA HIS A 88 6.53 -2.75 22.01
C HIS A 88 5.29 -3.12 21.20
N PRO A 89 5.04 -2.44 20.06
CA PRO A 89 3.95 -2.83 19.18
C PRO A 89 4.22 -4.20 18.55
N THR A 90 3.16 -4.97 18.39
CA THR A 90 3.23 -6.34 17.87
C THR A 90 2.91 -6.35 16.40
N ASP A 91 3.76 -6.98 15.61
CA ASP A 91 3.54 -7.08 14.19
C ASP A 91 2.61 -8.25 13.84
N SER A 92 1.68 -8.02 12.91
CA SER A 92 1.05 -9.12 12.19
C SER A 92 1.12 -8.96 10.65
N GLU A 93 1.59 -7.84 10.10
CA GLU A 93 1.63 -7.59 8.63
C GLU A 93 2.68 -6.55 8.13
N PHE A 94 3.62 -6.06 8.94
CA PHE A 94 4.54 -4.98 8.57
C PHE A 94 5.95 -5.14 9.15
N SER A 95 6.68 -6.11 8.58
CA SER A 95 8.08 -6.39 8.86
C SER A 95 8.95 -5.12 8.76
N ASP A 96 9.63 -4.80 9.86
CA ASP A 96 10.72 -3.82 10.02
C ASP A 96 10.42 -2.32 10.26
N LEU A 97 9.16 -1.90 10.46
CA LEU A 97 8.87 -0.47 10.70
C LEU A 97 8.57 -0.04 12.15
N ILE A 98 8.37 -0.96 13.08
CA ILE A 98 7.88 -0.58 14.40
C ILE A 98 9.04 -0.45 15.41
N CYS A 99 9.53 0.78 15.56
CA CYS A 99 10.49 1.14 16.59
C CYS A 99 9.91 0.88 18.00
N THR A 100 10.63 0.11 18.82
CA THR A 100 10.29 -0.04 20.25
C THR A 100 10.61 1.26 20.96
N GLN A 101 9.60 1.91 21.54
CA GLN A 101 9.80 3.11 22.34
C GLN A 101 10.02 2.71 23.81
N HIS A 102 10.95 3.37 24.49
CA HIS A 102 11.27 3.05 25.86
C HIS A 102 11.67 4.26 26.69
N PHE A 103 11.36 4.20 27.97
CA PHE A 103 11.95 5.02 29.00
C PHE A 103 12.88 4.18 29.86
N ALA A 104 14.09 4.67 30.13
CA ALA A 104 15.00 4.11 31.12
C ALA A 104 15.49 5.23 32.04
N LYS A 105 15.54 5.01 33.36
CA LYS A 105 15.88 6.02 34.37
C LYS A 105 17.23 6.73 34.18
N ASN A 106 18.18 6.09 33.49
CA ASN A 106 19.50 6.64 33.17
C ASN A 106 19.65 7.06 31.70
N GLY A 107 18.56 7.08 30.93
CA GLY A 107 18.59 7.33 29.48
C GLY A 107 19.29 6.21 28.69
N ALA A 108 19.50 5.04 29.29
CA ALA A 108 20.16 3.91 28.64
C ALA A 108 19.34 3.43 27.44
N LYS A 109 20.00 3.22 26.29
CA LYS A 109 19.39 2.53 25.15
C LYS A 109 19.38 1.03 25.41
N ILE A 110 18.29 0.38 25.03
CA ILE A 110 18.16 -1.07 25.16
C ILE A 110 18.92 -1.71 24.01
N THR A 111 19.88 -2.56 24.34
CA THR A 111 20.65 -3.31 23.35
C THR A 111 19.82 -4.47 22.78
N PRO A 112 20.10 -4.95 21.56
CA PRO A 112 19.44 -6.13 20.99
C PRO A 112 19.53 -7.37 21.90
N GLN A 113 20.65 -7.52 22.62
CA GLN A 113 20.85 -8.61 23.56
C GLN A 113 19.92 -8.49 24.78
N GLN A 114 19.75 -7.29 25.35
CA GLN A 114 18.77 -7.06 26.41
C GLN A 114 17.34 -7.29 25.91
N MET A 115 17.01 -6.86 24.69
CA MET A 115 15.71 -7.10 24.07
C MET A 115 15.41 -8.60 23.95
N SER A 116 16.38 -9.41 23.53
CA SER A 116 16.21 -10.85 23.44
C SER A 116 15.91 -11.53 24.79
N VAL A 117 16.46 -10.99 25.88
CA VAL A 117 16.18 -11.45 27.25
C VAL A 117 14.76 -11.09 27.66
N TYR A 118 14.31 -9.87 27.36
CA TYR A 118 12.93 -9.45 27.63
C TYR A 118 11.93 -10.26 26.81
N GLN A 119 12.18 -10.47 25.52
CA GLN A 119 11.35 -11.29 24.65
C GLN A 119 11.21 -12.74 25.13
N LYS A 120 12.30 -13.35 25.63
CA LYS A 120 12.23 -14.68 26.25
C LYS A 120 11.34 -14.70 27.49
N ARG A 121 11.39 -13.64 28.33
CA ARG A 121 10.48 -13.51 29.48
C ARG A 121 9.03 -13.37 29.03
N TRP A 122 8.78 -12.65 27.94
CA TRP A 122 7.43 -12.46 27.39
C TRP A 122 6.87 -13.71 26.74
N ALA A 123 7.71 -14.57 26.15
CA ALA A 123 7.27 -15.78 25.44
C ALA A 123 6.36 -16.68 26.30
N ASP A 124 6.71 -16.89 27.57
CA ASP A 124 5.90 -17.65 28.53
C ASP A 124 4.51 -16.99 28.75
N TYR A 125 4.46 -15.66 28.79
CA TYR A 125 3.23 -14.88 28.98
C TYR A 125 2.37 -14.86 27.71
N LEU A 126 3.00 -14.80 26.54
CA LEU A 126 2.34 -14.86 25.24
C LEU A 126 1.67 -16.22 25.02
N LEU A 127 2.33 -17.31 25.44
CA LEU A 127 1.77 -18.66 25.38
C LEU A 127 0.53 -18.79 26.29
N GLU A 128 0.60 -18.32 27.53
CA GLU A 128 -0.55 -18.30 28.45
C GLU A 128 -1.68 -17.38 27.97
N PHE A 129 -1.33 -16.22 27.40
CA PHE A 129 -2.29 -15.29 26.78
C PHE A 129 -3.01 -15.93 25.59
N SER A 130 -2.28 -16.64 24.72
CA SER A 130 -2.85 -17.34 23.56
C SER A 130 -3.81 -18.47 23.97
N ALA A 131 -3.53 -19.14 25.09
CA ALA A 131 -4.40 -20.19 25.63
C ALA A 131 -5.69 -19.61 26.28
N ALA A 132 -5.65 -18.38 26.79
CA ALA A 132 -6.78 -17.69 27.42
C ALA A 132 -7.61 -16.84 26.44
N ALA A 133 -7.14 -16.60 25.22
CA ALA A 133 -7.76 -15.74 24.22
C ALA A 133 -9.13 -16.24 23.69
N GLY A 134 -9.64 -17.39 24.17
CA GLY A 134 -10.98 -17.91 23.89
C GLY A 134 -12.12 -17.24 24.66
N GLY A 135 -11.85 -16.30 25.58
CA GLY A 135 -12.93 -15.54 26.22
C GLY A 135 -12.51 -14.70 27.42
N GLY A 136 -12.55 -13.37 27.25
CA GLY A 136 -12.77 -12.46 28.37
C GLY A 136 -11.55 -11.78 29.00
N SER A 137 -11.26 -10.59 28.48
CA SER A 137 -10.90 -9.37 29.22
C SER A 137 -9.49 -9.22 29.84
N SER A 138 -8.88 -8.06 29.53
CA SER A 138 -7.69 -7.45 30.14
C SER A 138 -7.53 -7.66 31.66
N TYR A 139 -8.65 -7.72 32.39
CA TYR A 139 -8.69 -7.86 33.85
C TYR A 139 -8.14 -9.19 34.37
N MET A 140 -8.30 -10.29 33.62
CA MET A 140 -7.78 -11.60 34.04
C MET A 140 -6.23 -11.60 34.07
N ASN A 141 -5.61 -10.87 33.13
CA ASN A 141 -4.16 -10.83 32.96
C ASN A 141 -3.48 -9.95 34.00
N GLU A 142 -4.10 -8.84 34.44
CA GLU A 142 -3.57 -7.99 35.50
C GLU A 142 -3.54 -8.71 36.86
N ALA A 143 -4.62 -9.42 37.20
CA ALA A 143 -4.69 -10.23 38.40
C ALA A 143 -3.69 -11.41 38.37
N LEU A 144 -3.52 -12.04 37.20
CA LEU A 144 -2.54 -13.11 36.98
C LEU A 144 -1.10 -12.59 37.11
N ASN A 145 -0.77 -11.49 36.43
CA ASN A 145 0.52 -10.80 36.52
C ASN A 145 0.85 -10.45 37.97
N HIS A 146 -0.10 -9.87 38.70
CA HIS A 146 0.12 -9.50 40.10
C HIS A 146 0.39 -10.72 40.99
N LYS A 147 -0.40 -11.80 40.83
CA LYS A 147 -0.21 -13.06 41.56
C LYS A 147 1.16 -13.68 41.28
N LEU A 148 1.55 -13.75 40.00
CA LEU A 148 2.83 -14.32 39.57
C LEU A 148 4.01 -13.49 40.05
N ASN A 149 3.93 -12.16 39.97
CA ASN A 149 4.96 -11.26 40.49
C ASN A 149 5.16 -11.41 41.98
N LYS A 150 4.05 -11.50 42.73
CA LYS A 150 4.09 -11.73 44.18
C LYS A 150 4.71 -13.09 44.52
N ALA A 151 4.39 -14.13 43.74
CA ALA A 151 4.92 -15.48 43.92
C ALA A 151 6.43 -15.58 43.58
N LYS A 152 6.87 -14.92 42.50
CA LYS A 152 8.26 -14.95 42.01
C LYS A 152 9.13 -13.83 42.59
N ASN A 153 8.58 -12.95 43.41
CA ASN A 153 9.21 -11.73 43.93
C ASN A 153 9.85 -10.89 42.81
N GLN A 154 9.12 -10.77 41.68
CA GLN A 154 9.60 -10.10 40.47
C GLN A 154 9.00 -8.69 40.34
N PRO A 155 9.83 -7.67 40.13
CA PRO A 155 9.39 -6.26 40.14
C PRO A 155 9.08 -5.74 38.73
N TRP A 156 8.29 -6.47 37.93
CA TRP A 156 7.94 -6.03 36.58
C TRP A 156 6.51 -6.39 36.16
N PHE A 157 5.87 -5.62 35.29
CA PHE A 157 4.56 -5.88 34.69
C PHE A 157 4.64 -6.04 33.18
N PHE A 158 3.69 -6.80 32.64
CA PHE A 158 3.50 -7.02 31.22
C PHE A 158 2.02 -6.85 30.87
N ILE A 159 1.66 -5.79 30.16
CA ILE A 159 0.25 -5.44 29.92
C ILE A 159 -0.02 -5.56 28.41
N PRO A 160 -0.93 -6.46 28.00
CA PRO A 160 -1.41 -6.48 26.62
C PRO A 160 -2.20 -5.22 26.29
N ILE A 161 -1.92 -4.65 25.13
CA ILE A 161 -2.69 -3.56 24.53
C ILE A 161 -3.45 -4.18 23.36
N CYS A 162 -4.76 -4.26 23.51
CA CYS A 162 -5.66 -4.89 22.55
C CYS A 162 -6.66 -3.89 21.98
N ASN A 163 -6.93 -4.03 20.68
CA ASN A 163 -8.03 -3.37 20.00
C ASN A 163 -8.98 -4.43 19.43
N LYS A 164 -10.27 -4.38 19.81
CA LYS A 164 -11.31 -5.35 19.37
C LYS A 164 -10.81 -6.80 19.40
N ASP A 165 -10.21 -7.18 20.53
CA ASP A 165 -9.62 -8.50 20.82
C ASP A 165 -8.36 -8.88 20.03
N LYS A 166 -7.90 -8.02 19.10
CA LYS A 166 -6.59 -8.14 18.47
C LYS A 166 -5.52 -7.45 19.32
N LEU A 167 -4.50 -8.21 19.68
CA LEU A 167 -3.29 -7.69 20.29
C LEU A 167 -2.53 -6.81 19.29
N ILE A 168 -2.23 -5.56 19.68
CA ILE A 168 -1.53 -4.57 18.83
C ILE A 168 -0.23 -4.08 19.44
N ALA A 169 -0.06 -4.17 20.76
CA ALA A 169 1.17 -3.82 21.45
C ALA A 169 1.23 -4.44 22.85
N PHE A 170 2.39 -4.34 23.48
CA PHE A 170 2.56 -4.61 24.90
C PHE A 170 3.27 -3.47 25.60
N LEU A 171 2.86 -3.23 26.84
CA LEU A 171 3.52 -2.32 27.77
C LEU A 171 4.25 -3.14 28.84
N TYR A 172 5.57 -2.99 28.91
CA TYR A 172 6.41 -3.59 29.95
C TYR A 172 6.85 -2.52 30.94
N ILE A 173 6.79 -2.81 32.24
CA ILE A 173 7.25 -1.90 33.29
C ILE A 173 8.16 -2.69 34.22
N GLU A 174 9.37 -2.25 34.50
CA GLU A 174 10.32 -2.91 35.42
C GLU A 174 10.90 -1.91 36.41
N ALA A 175 10.96 -2.30 37.68
CA ALA A 175 11.62 -1.58 38.76
C ALA A 175 12.72 -2.46 39.37
N SER A 176 13.79 -1.88 39.88
CA SER A 176 14.94 -2.57 40.47
C SER A 176 14.94 -2.35 41.98
N GLY A 177 15.05 -3.45 42.73
CA GLY A 177 15.27 -3.46 44.18
C GLY A 177 14.15 -4.10 45.00
N LYS A 178 14.44 -4.37 46.29
CA LYS A 178 13.51 -4.90 47.31
C LYS A 178 12.37 -3.92 47.69
N ARG A 179 12.05 -2.95 46.83
CA ARG A 179 10.94 -2.01 47.05
C ARG A 179 9.64 -2.78 46.86
N SER A 180 8.72 -2.56 47.79
CA SER A 180 7.47 -3.31 47.96
C SER A 180 6.77 -3.59 46.63
N PRO A 181 6.19 -4.79 46.41
CA PRO A 181 5.34 -5.04 45.25
C PRO A 181 4.25 -3.96 45.18
N TRP A 182 4.07 -3.37 44.01
CA TRP A 182 3.05 -2.34 43.76
C TRP A 182 1.71 -2.74 44.38
N THR A 183 1.07 -1.81 45.07
CA THR A 183 -0.20 -2.10 45.77
C THR A 183 -1.33 -2.31 44.76
N GLU A 184 -2.40 -3.04 45.12
CA GLU A 184 -3.57 -3.22 44.25
C GLU A 184 -4.14 -1.87 43.75
N GLY A 185 -4.09 -0.82 44.58
CA GLY A 185 -4.49 0.54 44.20
C GLY A 185 -3.63 1.14 43.08
N GLN A 186 -2.34 0.80 42.99
CA GLN A 186 -1.47 1.25 41.91
C GLN A 186 -1.72 0.50 40.59
N LEU A 187 -2.45 -0.62 40.60
CA LEU A 187 -2.79 -1.38 39.38
C LEU A 187 -4.08 -0.90 38.73
N VAL A 188 -4.97 -0.27 39.50
CA VAL A 188 -6.25 0.28 39.04
C VAL A 188 -6.18 1.11 37.74
N PRO A 189 -5.15 1.95 37.49
CA PRO A 189 -5.10 2.73 36.26
C PRO A 189 -4.60 1.96 35.02
N LEU A 190 -4.01 0.76 35.16
CA LEU A 190 -3.42 0.02 34.04
C LEU A 190 -4.41 -0.30 32.90
N PRO A 191 -5.66 -0.73 33.14
CA PRO A 191 -6.64 -0.93 32.06
C PRO A 191 -6.93 0.37 31.31
N VAL A 192 -7.03 1.48 32.04
CA VAL A 192 -7.34 2.79 31.45
C VAL A 192 -6.15 3.30 30.63
N VAL A 193 -4.94 3.13 31.13
CA VAL A 193 -3.70 3.41 30.38
C VAL A 193 -3.63 2.54 29.14
N SER A 194 -3.87 1.23 29.25
CA SER A 194 -3.88 0.31 28.09
C SER A 194 -4.88 0.76 27.03
N ARG A 195 -6.10 1.19 27.45
CA ARG A 195 -7.11 1.72 26.54
C ARG A 195 -6.68 3.02 25.86
N ILE A 196 -6.16 3.99 26.61
CA ILE A 196 -5.69 5.26 26.05
C ILE A 196 -4.54 5.04 25.06
N VAL A 197 -3.59 4.15 25.40
CA VAL A 197 -2.49 3.78 24.50
C VAL A 197 -2.99 3.05 23.26
N SER A 198 -3.96 2.13 23.41
CA SER A 198 -4.59 1.46 22.28
C SER A 198 -5.21 2.46 21.31
N ASP A 199 -6.01 3.39 21.81
CA ASP A 199 -6.71 4.39 20.98
C ASP A 199 -5.69 5.34 20.29
N ALA A 200 -4.61 5.71 20.99
CA ALA A 200 -3.55 6.55 20.43
C ALA A 200 -2.74 5.82 19.33
N LEU A 201 -2.35 4.57 19.58
CA LEU A 201 -1.65 3.73 18.61
C LEU A 201 -2.54 3.43 17.39
N GLU A 202 -3.82 3.14 17.58
CA GLU A 202 -4.76 2.94 16.48
C GLU A 202 -4.86 4.19 15.62
N LYS A 203 -4.97 5.37 16.24
CA LYS A 203 -5.01 6.64 15.52
C LYS A 203 -3.73 6.84 14.70
N GLU A 204 -2.55 6.67 15.29
CA GLU A 204 -1.28 6.83 14.59
C GLU A 204 -1.10 5.80 13.45
N MET A 205 -1.40 4.52 13.71
CA MET A 205 -1.39 3.49 12.68
C MET A 205 -2.39 3.79 11.57
N SER A 206 -3.56 4.36 11.89
CA SER A 206 -4.56 4.75 10.90
C SER A 206 -4.06 5.92 10.05
N GLU A 207 -3.45 6.93 10.65
CA GLU A 207 -2.88 8.09 9.95
C GLU A 207 -1.70 7.66 9.06
N MET A 208 -0.82 6.80 9.57
CA MET A 208 0.28 6.22 8.80
C MET A 208 -0.25 5.35 7.65
N ARG A 209 -1.31 4.58 7.87
CA ARG A 209 -1.94 3.77 6.83
C ARG A 209 -2.61 4.65 5.77
N ILE A 210 -3.28 5.73 6.16
CA ILE A 210 -3.86 6.71 5.24
C ILE A 210 -2.75 7.36 4.40
N SER A 211 -1.65 7.77 5.03
CA SER A 211 -0.48 8.34 4.33
C SER A 211 0.16 7.32 3.39
N PHE A 212 0.34 6.08 3.85
CA PHE A 212 0.88 5.01 3.02
C PHE A 212 -0.01 4.73 1.80
N MET A 213 -1.33 4.61 2.01
CA MET A 213 -2.29 4.41 0.92
C MET A 213 -2.35 5.58 -0.06
N ALA A 214 -2.04 6.80 0.39
CA ALA A 214 -1.98 7.97 -0.48
C ALA A 214 -0.77 7.95 -1.42
N TYR A 215 0.35 7.33 -1.01
CA TYR A 215 1.64 7.46 -1.72
C TYR A 215 2.26 6.15 -2.22
N TYR A 216 1.76 4.99 -1.79
CA TYR A 216 2.31 3.68 -2.13
C TYR A 216 1.23 2.76 -2.68
N ASP A 217 1.65 1.90 -3.61
CA ASP A 217 0.83 0.83 -4.16
C ASP A 217 0.64 -0.29 -3.11
N SER A 218 -0.59 -0.73 -2.93
CA SER A 218 -0.94 -1.70 -1.89
C SER A 218 -0.36 -3.09 -2.13
N LEU A 219 -0.17 -3.49 -3.40
CA LEU A 219 0.33 -4.81 -3.78
C LEU A 219 1.85 -4.91 -3.66
N THR A 220 2.57 -3.99 -4.30
CA THR A 220 4.03 -4.02 -4.43
C THR A 220 4.76 -3.25 -3.33
N LYS A 221 4.05 -2.40 -2.59
CA LYS A 221 4.60 -1.44 -1.61
C LYS A 221 5.57 -0.43 -2.23
N LEU A 222 5.65 -0.37 -3.56
CA LEU A 222 6.39 0.66 -4.28
C LEU A 222 5.62 2.00 -4.24
N PRO A 223 6.31 3.14 -4.43
CA PRO A 223 5.66 4.39 -4.76
C PRO A 223 4.54 4.22 -5.81
N ASN A 224 3.41 4.89 -5.58
CA ASN A 224 2.36 5.00 -6.59
C ASN A 224 2.65 6.18 -7.54
N LEU A 225 1.74 6.42 -8.49
CA LEU A 225 1.88 7.51 -9.45
C LEU A 225 1.97 8.90 -8.78
N GLN A 226 1.25 9.12 -7.67
CA GLN A 226 1.28 10.40 -6.97
C GLN A 226 2.65 10.67 -6.36
N LEU A 227 3.20 9.71 -5.59
CA LEU A 227 4.54 9.86 -5.02
C LEU A 227 5.61 9.95 -6.12
N PHE A 228 5.46 9.19 -7.20
CA PHE A 228 6.36 9.27 -8.35
C PHE A 228 6.40 10.69 -8.94
N ARG A 229 5.23 11.31 -9.17
CA ARG A 229 5.11 12.67 -9.71
C ARG A 229 5.80 13.69 -8.82
N GLU A 230 5.50 13.70 -7.53
CA GLU A 230 6.13 14.64 -6.57
C GLU A 230 7.66 14.52 -6.58
N ARG A 231 8.18 13.29 -6.63
CA ARG A 231 9.62 13.04 -6.69
C ARG A 231 10.24 13.44 -8.03
N ALA A 232 9.54 13.17 -9.14
CA ALA A 232 9.98 13.55 -10.47
C ALA A 232 9.96 15.07 -10.66
N GLU A 233 8.96 15.79 -10.16
CA GLU A 233 8.89 17.26 -10.18
C GLU A 233 10.07 17.87 -9.42
N GLN A 234 10.35 17.35 -8.22
CA GLN A 234 11.49 17.78 -7.44
C GLN A 234 12.82 17.50 -8.15
N ALA A 235 12.94 16.34 -8.80
CA ALA A 235 14.12 15.96 -9.58
C ALA A 235 14.31 16.85 -10.81
N ILE A 236 13.25 17.17 -11.55
CA ILE A 236 13.26 18.11 -12.68
C ILE A 236 13.72 19.49 -12.22
N HIS A 237 13.19 19.99 -11.10
CA HIS A 237 13.60 21.29 -10.57
C HIS A 237 15.10 21.34 -10.25
N ASN A 238 15.60 20.29 -9.59
CA ASN A 238 17.03 20.16 -9.27
C ASN A 238 17.88 20.02 -10.53
N ALA A 239 17.45 19.21 -11.50
CA ALA A 239 18.17 19.00 -12.75
C ALA A 239 18.23 20.27 -13.59
N ARG A 240 17.13 21.04 -13.66
CA ARG A 240 17.08 22.35 -14.33
C ARG A 240 18.07 23.32 -13.71
N ARG A 241 18.11 23.40 -12.37
CA ARG A 241 19.04 24.28 -11.65
C ARG A 241 20.50 23.89 -11.87
N ASP A 242 20.79 22.60 -11.84
CA ASP A 242 22.15 22.07 -11.89
C ASP A 242 22.65 21.80 -13.33
N GLY A 243 21.82 22.06 -14.35
CA GLY A 243 22.13 21.78 -15.75
C GLY A 243 22.28 20.28 -16.06
N LYS A 244 21.57 19.42 -15.34
CA LYS A 244 21.66 17.95 -15.45
C LYS A 244 20.51 17.35 -16.24
N THR A 245 20.72 16.11 -16.64
CA THR A 245 19.73 15.27 -17.34
C THR A 245 19.10 14.28 -16.37
N LEU A 246 17.85 13.90 -16.64
CA LEU A 246 17.19 12.77 -16.01
C LEU A 246 16.43 11.96 -17.05
N GLY A 247 16.18 10.70 -16.75
CA GLY A 247 15.38 9.79 -17.57
C GLY A 247 14.11 9.37 -16.87
N ILE A 248 12.99 9.32 -17.60
CA ILE A 248 11.79 8.62 -17.18
C ILE A 248 11.65 7.37 -18.05
N VAL A 249 11.55 6.22 -17.39
CA VAL A 249 11.36 4.93 -18.04
C VAL A 249 9.94 4.45 -17.76
N TYR A 250 9.25 4.05 -18.81
CA TYR A 250 7.93 3.41 -18.76
C TYR A 250 8.11 1.94 -19.14
N LEU A 251 7.73 1.03 -18.25
CA LEU A 251 7.86 -0.40 -18.44
C LEU A 251 6.49 -1.06 -18.39
N ASP A 252 6.25 -1.98 -19.32
CA ASP A 252 5.01 -2.73 -19.41
C ASP A 252 5.35 -4.21 -19.68
N LEU A 253 4.77 -5.12 -18.89
CA LEU A 253 5.01 -6.56 -19.04
C LEU A 253 4.31 -7.09 -20.30
N ASP A 254 5.05 -7.84 -21.10
CA ASP A 254 4.53 -8.37 -22.35
C ASP A 254 3.63 -9.59 -22.10
N SER A 255 2.45 -9.58 -22.73
CA SER A 255 1.45 -10.67 -22.64
C SER A 255 1.04 -11.05 -21.22
N PHE A 256 1.03 -10.09 -20.28
CA PHE A 256 0.68 -10.35 -18.88
C PHE A 256 -0.71 -10.97 -18.69
N TYR A 257 -1.66 -10.66 -19.58
CA TYR A 257 -2.98 -11.31 -19.57
C TYR A 257 -2.88 -12.84 -19.64
N SER A 258 -1.93 -13.39 -20.40
CA SER A 258 -1.72 -14.84 -20.53
C SER A 258 -1.19 -15.46 -19.22
N ILE A 259 -0.46 -14.68 -18.43
CA ILE A 259 0.00 -15.09 -17.10
C ILE A 259 -1.20 -15.18 -16.16
N ASN A 260 -2.08 -14.17 -16.17
CA ASN A 260 -3.31 -14.19 -15.38
C ASN A 260 -4.23 -15.34 -15.78
N ASP A 261 -4.36 -15.62 -17.08
CA ASP A 261 -5.17 -16.75 -17.58
C ASP A 261 -4.61 -18.11 -17.10
N ALA A 262 -3.29 -18.24 -17.00
CA ALA A 262 -2.63 -19.47 -16.60
C ALA A 262 -2.57 -19.68 -15.08
N LEU A 263 -2.33 -18.63 -14.30
CA LEU A 263 -2.04 -18.71 -12.85
C LEU A 263 -3.13 -18.08 -11.97
N GLY A 264 -4.16 -17.47 -12.58
CA GLY A 264 -5.13 -16.64 -11.90
C GLY A 264 -4.56 -15.28 -11.46
N ASN A 265 -5.44 -14.40 -10.99
CA ASN A 265 -5.07 -13.04 -10.56
C ASN A 265 -4.06 -13.04 -9.42
N ASP A 266 -4.20 -13.94 -8.44
CA ASP A 266 -3.27 -14.02 -7.31
C ASP A 266 -1.85 -14.41 -7.76
N GLY A 267 -1.74 -15.29 -8.77
CA GLY A 267 -0.45 -15.66 -9.37
C GLY A 267 0.18 -14.50 -10.14
N GLY A 268 -0.64 -13.77 -10.91
CA GLY A 268 -0.21 -12.53 -11.57
C GLY A 268 0.28 -11.47 -10.58
N ASP A 269 -0.43 -11.30 -9.47
CA ASP A 269 -0.06 -10.37 -8.40
C ASP A 269 1.32 -10.71 -7.80
N ARG A 270 1.61 -12.01 -7.58
CA ARG A 270 2.93 -12.47 -7.14
C ARG A 270 4.02 -12.21 -8.18
N VAL A 271 3.72 -12.36 -9.47
CA VAL A 271 4.66 -11.99 -10.55
C VAL A 271 4.96 -10.49 -10.51
N ILE A 272 3.95 -9.63 -10.36
CA ILE A 272 4.13 -8.18 -10.26
C ILE A 272 5.00 -7.82 -9.05
N GLN A 273 4.78 -8.45 -7.89
CA GLN A 273 5.62 -8.27 -6.70
C GLN A 273 7.08 -8.69 -6.95
N ALA A 274 7.29 -9.84 -7.58
CA ALA A 274 8.63 -10.33 -7.90
C ALA A 274 9.37 -9.42 -8.89
N VAL A 275 8.68 -8.90 -9.90
CA VAL A 275 9.20 -7.90 -10.84
C VAL A 275 9.58 -6.62 -10.11
N GLY A 276 8.67 -6.07 -9.31
CA GLY A 276 8.93 -4.85 -8.53
C GLY A 276 10.17 -4.98 -7.64
N LYS A 277 10.31 -6.11 -6.95
CA LYS A 277 11.49 -6.40 -6.12
C LYS A 277 12.78 -6.46 -6.94
N LYS A 278 12.82 -7.25 -8.04
CA LYS A 278 14.03 -7.32 -8.89
C LYS A 278 14.40 -5.98 -9.51
N LEU A 279 13.42 -5.14 -9.86
CA LEU A 279 13.67 -3.78 -10.35
C LEU A 279 14.35 -2.91 -9.30
N VAL A 280 13.86 -2.93 -8.06
CA VAL A 280 14.48 -2.17 -6.95
C VAL A 280 15.89 -2.68 -6.66
N ASP A 281 16.07 -3.99 -6.51
CA ASP A 281 17.38 -4.61 -6.25
C ASP A 281 18.38 -4.38 -7.40
N GLY A 282 17.85 -4.25 -8.63
CA GLY A 282 18.61 -4.01 -9.84
C GLY A 282 19.01 -2.56 -10.07
N LEU A 283 18.48 -1.58 -9.32
CA LEU A 283 18.73 -0.15 -9.55
C LEU A 283 19.46 0.50 -8.38
N ARG A 284 19.89 1.76 -8.55
CA ARG A 284 20.58 2.50 -7.49
C ARG A 284 19.55 3.06 -6.51
N ASN A 285 19.93 3.26 -5.26
CA ASN A 285 19.07 3.90 -4.24
C ASN A 285 18.63 5.33 -4.61
N THR A 286 19.31 5.98 -5.56
CA THR A 286 18.93 7.31 -6.09
C THR A 286 17.84 7.24 -7.14
N ASP A 287 17.64 6.08 -7.76
CA ASP A 287 16.60 5.84 -8.75
C ASP A 287 15.31 5.47 -8.01
N ILE A 288 14.16 5.79 -8.61
CA ILE A 288 12.86 5.54 -7.99
C ILE A 288 12.08 4.61 -8.89
N VAL A 289 11.67 3.46 -8.37
CA VAL A 289 10.74 2.54 -9.03
C VAL A 289 9.35 2.77 -8.46
N ALA A 290 8.35 2.95 -9.31
CA ALA A 290 6.96 3.12 -8.94
C ALA A 290 6.06 2.18 -9.75
N ARG A 291 4.93 1.78 -9.17
CA ARG A 291 3.89 1.08 -9.92
C ARG A 291 2.92 2.09 -10.49
N TYR A 292 2.76 2.09 -11.82
CA TYR A 292 1.80 2.94 -12.51
C TYR A 292 0.37 2.41 -12.34
N GLY A 293 0.23 1.08 -12.39
CA GLY A 293 -1.03 0.36 -12.28
C GLY A 293 -1.06 -0.86 -13.21
N GLY A 294 -1.85 -1.88 -12.85
CA GLY A 294 -1.83 -3.15 -13.59
C GLY A 294 -0.44 -3.77 -13.59
N ASP A 295 0.06 -4.06 -14.79
CA ASP A 295 1.36 -4.65 -15.11
C ASP A 295 2.44 -3.60 -15.49
N LYS A 296 2.21 -2.33 -15.18
CA LYS A 296 3.05 -1.21 -15.61
C LYS A 296 3.82 -0.56 -14.48
N PHE A 297 5.07 -0.22 -14.76
CA PHE A 297 6.00 0.42 -13.83
C PHE A 297 6.57 1.71 -14.44
N LEU A 298 6.85 2.67 -13.57
CA LEU A 298 7.62 3.87 -13.89
C LEU A 298 8.94 3.84 -13.15
N ILE A 299 10.02 4.27 -13.80
CA ILE A 299 11.33 4.40 -13.17
C ILE A 299 11.88 5.80 -13.45
N LEU A 300 12.30 6.49 -12.40
CA LEU A 300 12.99 7.78 -12.49
C LEU A 300 14.49 7.54 -12.30
N LEU A 301 15.27 7.93 -13.31
CA LEU A 301 16.72 7.83 -13.32
C LEU A 301 17.32 9.20 -13.04
N ASN A 302 17.89 9.35 -11.85
CA ASN A 302 18.37 10.64 -11.34
C ASN A 302 19.86 10.87 -11.59
N GLY A 303 20.23 12.14 -11.76
CA GLY A 303 21.65 12.56 -11.76
C GLY A 303 22.46 11.94 -12.90
N VAL A 304 21.84 11.76 -14.06
CA VAL A 304 22.48 11.19 -15.23
C VAL A 304 23.35 12.26 -15.90
N GLY A 305 24.63 11.94 -16.11
CA GLY A 305 25.57 12.87 -16.75
C GLY A 305 25.35 12.99 -18.26
N HIS A 306 25.13 11.84 -18.92
CA HIS A 306 24.90 11.76 -20.37
C HIS A 306 23.81 10.75 -20.71
N VAL A 307 23.15 10.94 -21.86
CA VAL A 307 22.10 10.02 -22.36
C VAL A 307 22.59 8.58 -22.46
N ASP A 308 23.87 8.35 -22.76
CA ASP A 308 24.47 7.02 -22.81
C ASP A 308 24.40 6.25 -21.48
N ASP A 309 24.37 6.95 -20.35
CA ASP A 309 24.21 6.30 -19.04
C ASP A 309 22.77 5.82 -18.84
N ILE A 310 21.78 6.47 -19.45
CA ILE A 310 20.38 6.00 -19.46
C ILE A 310 20.29 4.70 -20.25
N SER A 311 20.96 4.60 -21.39
CA SER A 311 20.99 3.37 -22.21
C SER A 311 21.57 2.19 -21.42
N LYS A 312 22.65 2.40 -20.66
CA LYS A 312 23.23 1.35 -19.80
C LYS A 312 22.25 0.86 -18.74
N VAL A 313 21.46 1.78 -18.16
CA VAL A 313 20.43 1.40 -17.18
C VAL A 313 19.28 0.67 -17.86
N ALA A 314 18.88 1.08 -19.06
CA ALA A 314 17.89 0.38 -19.86
C ALA A 314 18.33 -1.06 -20.18
N ASP A 315 19.58 -1.26 -20.60
CA ASP A 315 20.16 -2.59 -20.83
C ASP A 315 20.13 -3.43 -19.55
N LYS A 316 20.46 -2.83 -18.39
CA LYS A 316 20.39 -3.49 -17.09
C LYS A 316 18.95 -3.89 -16.73
N ILE A 317 17.97 -3.03 -16.98
CA ILE A 317 16.55 -3.33 -16.79
C ILE A 317 16.15 -4.51 -17.68
N MET A 318 16.52 -4.50 -18.96
CA MET A 318 16.20 -5.61 -19.88
C MET A 318 16.87 -6.92 -19.44
N CYS A 319 18.08 -6.87 -18.89
CA CYS A 319 18.79 -8.03 -18.38
C CYS A 319 18.05 -8.73 -17.22
N ILE A 320 17.26 -8.00 -16.42
CA ILE A 320 16.44 -8.59 -15.34
C ILE A 320 15.45 -9.63 -15.89
N PHE A 321 14.91 -9.39 -17.07
CA PHE A 321 13.94 -10.24 -17.75
C PHE A 321 14.57 -11.41 -18.52
N GLN A 322 15.90 -11.46 -18.61
CA GLN A 322 16.60 -12.62 -19.21
C GLN A 322 16.68 -13.82 -18.26
N SER A 323 16.45 -13.60 -16.96
CA SER A 323 16.41 -14.66 -15.95
C SER A 323 14.98 -14.95 -15.50
N PRO A 324 14.61 -16.23 -15.26
CA PRO A 324 13.26 -16.56 -14.83
C PRO A 324 12.90 -15.91 -13.48
N PHE A 325 11.61 -15.70 -13.28
CA PHE A 325 11.03 -15.31 -12.00
C PHE A 325 10.53 -16.55 -11.29
N ILE A 326 10.90 -16.71 -10.01
CA ILE A 326 10.44 -17.83 -9.20
C ILE A 326 9.18 -17.38 -8.45
N VAL A 327 8.05 -18.03 -8.73
CA VAL A 327 6.76 -17.79 -8.07
C VAL A 327 6.16 -19.14 -7.69
N ASP A 328 5.84 -19.33 -6.41
CA ASP A 328 5.32 -20.60 -5.86
C ASP A 328 6.13 -21.83 -6.30
N ASP A 329 7.46 -21.73 -6.25
CA ASP A 329 8.41 -22.76 -6.70
C ASP A 329 8.39 -23.10 -8.21
N HIS A 330 7.72 -22.29 -9.03
CA HIS A 330 7.72 -22.41 -10.49
C HIS A 330 8.59 -21.33 -11.14
N GLU A 331 9.34 -21.71 -12.19
CA GLU A 331 10.08 -20.77 -13.03
C GLU A 331 9.19 -20.20 -14.13
N LEU A 332 9.08 -18.87 -14.16
CA LEU A 332 8.28 -18.13 -15.13
C LEU A 332 9.18 -17.21 -15.95
N PHE A 333 9.08 -17.32 -17.28
CA PHE A 333 9.72 -16.39 -18.20
C PHE A 333 8.76 -15.25 -18.50
N VAL A 334 9.09 -14.07 -17.98
CA VAL A 334 8.35 -12.83 -18.21
C VAL A 334 9.21 -11.94 -19.07
N SER A 335 8.60 -11.30 -20.06
CA SER A 335 9.25 -10.29 -20.89
C SER A 335 8.61 -8.92 -20.65
N ALA A 336 9.31 -7.87 -21.04
CA ALA A 336 8.84 -6.51 -20.90
C ALA A 336 9.24 -5.67 -22.10
N SER A 337 8.41 -4.67 -22.39
CA SER A 337 8.69 -3.61 -23.36
C SER A 337 8.87 -2.30 -22.62
N VAL A 338 9.87 -1.53 -23.03
CA VAL A 338 10.32 -0.35 -22.29
C VAL A 338 10.35 0.87 -23.20
N GLY A 339 9.93 2.01 -22.66
CA GLY A 339 10.00 3.30 -23.34
C GLY A 339 10.69 4.32 -22.45
N ILE A 340 11.48 5.20 -23.06
CA ILE A 340 12.35 6.12 -22.32
C ILE A 340 12.13 7.53 -22.86
N SER A 341 11.95 8.50 -21.96
CA SER A 341 12.01 9.92 -22.27
C SER A 341 13.08 10.61 -21.42
N VAL A 342 13.66 11.67 -21.97
CA VAL A 342 14.82 12.35 -21.41
C VAL A 342 14.52 13.82 -21.20
N PHE A 343 14.65 14.31 -19.96
CA PHE A 343 14.59 15.74 -19.68
C PHE A 343 15.95 16.41 -19.96
N PRO A 344 15.99 17.60 -20.56
CA PRO A 344 14.85 18.40 -21.04
C PRO A 344 14.44 18.09 -22.50
N VAL A 345 15.17 17.22 -23.21
CA VAL A 345 15.05 16.99 -24.67
C VAL A 345 13.64 16.59 -25.10
N ASP A 346 13.03 15.67 -24.38
CA ASP A 346 11.71 15.14 -24.67
C ASP A 346 10.61 15.86 -23.90
N GLY A 347 10.92 16.83 -23.05
CA GLY A 347 9.91 17.56 -22.29
C GLY A 347 10.47 18.18 -21.02
N GLU A 348 9.75 19.17 -20.52
CA GLU A 348 10.12 19.93 -19.33
C GLU A 348 9.20 19.72 -18.12
N ASP A 349 8.17 18.90 -18.31
CA ASP A 349 7.13 18.60 -17.32
C ASP A 349 7.00 17.09 -17.14
N VAL A 350 6.69 16.64 -15.92
CA VAL A 350 6.62 15.21 -15.57
C VAL A 350 5.58 14.48 -16.42
N ASP A 351 4.38 15.03 -16.58
CA ASP A 351 3.30 14.36 -17.29
C ASP A 351 3.61 14.26 -18.80
N VAL A 352 4.27 15.29 -19.35
CA VAL A 352 4.75 15.26 -20.74
C VAL A 352 5.80 14.15 -20.93
N LEU A 353 6.77 14.06 -20.01
CA LEU A 353 7.81 13.03 -20.07
C LEU A 353 7.25 11.62 -19.88
N ILE A 354 6.34 11.40 -18.93
CA ILE A 354 5.66 10.11 -18.74
C ILE A 354 4.93 9.71 -20.03
N ARG A 355 4.16 10.63 -20.63
CA ARG A 355 3.43 10.38 -21.88
C ARG A 355 4.37 10.04 -23.04
N HIS A 356 5.51 10.72 -23.15
CA HIS A 356 6.48 10.47 -24.20
C HIS A 356 7.24 9.14 -24.00
N ALA A 357 7.49 8.74 -22.76
CA ALA A 357 8.03 7.42 -22.44
C ALA A 357 7.01 6.31 -22.79
N ASP A 358 5.71 6.51 -22.50
CA ASP A 358 4.65 5.59 -22.91
C ASP A 358 4.56 5.44 -24.45
N ILE A 359 4.64 6.54 -25.21
CA ILE A 359 4.70 6.49 -26.69
C ILE A 359 5.87 5.63 -27.17
N ALA A 360 7.05 5.81 -26.57
CA ALA A 360 8.23 5.03 -26.91
C ALA A 360 8.04 3.53 -26.56
N MET A 361 7.44 3.22 -25.41
CA MET A 361 7.15 1.85 -24.96
C MET A 361 6.20 1.14 -25.93
N ARG A 362 5.10 1.80 -26.33
CA ARG A 362 4.17 1.25 -27.31
C ARG A 362 4.85 1.02 -28.65
N THR A 363 5.76 1.90 -29.05
CA THR A 363 6.56 1.71 -30.27
C THR A 363 7.49 0.50 -30.15
N ALA A 364 8.08 0.26 -28.98
CA ALA A 364 8.85 -0.95 -28.71
C ALA A 364 7.99 -2.23 -28.83
N LYS A 365 6.74 -2.19 -28.33
CA LYS A 365 5.77 -3.28 -28.51
C LYS A 365 5.46 -3.54 -29.99
N ASP A 366 5.18 -2.48 -30.76
CA ASP A 366 4.89 -2.57 -32.19
C ASP A 366 6.08 -3.09 -33.01
N ARG A 367 7.32 -2.85 -32.54
CA ARG A 367 8.58 -3.31 -33.17
C ARG A 367 8.99 -4.73 -32.80
N GLY A 368 8.15 -5.49 -32.09
CA GLY A 368 8.40 -6.90 -31.79
C GLY A 368 8.56 -7.23 -30.31
N ARG A 369 8.26 -6.29 -29.39
CA ARG A 369 8.33 -6.48 -27.93
C ARG A 369 9.75 -6.79 -27.43
N CYS A 370 9.91 -7.09 -26.13
CA CYS A 370 11.18 -7.52 -25.51
C CYS A 370 12.35 -6.56 -25.76
N GLN A 371 12.09 -5.26 -25.86
CA GLN A 371 13.09 -4.25 -26.20
C GLN A 371 12.74 -2.92 -25.56
N TYR A 372 13.70 -1.99 -25.58
CA TYR A 372 13.45 -0.60 -25.22
C TYR A 372 13.52 0.33 -26.43
N ALA A 373 12.84 1.46 -26.34
CA ALA A 373 12.95 2.56 -27.29
C ALA A 373 13.09 3.90 -26.58
N PHE A 374 13.95 4.76 -27.10
CA PHE A 374 13.97 6.18 -26.73
C PHE A 374 12.88 6.93 -27.48
N CYS A 375 12.28 7.90 -26.82
CA CYS A 375 11.33 8.80 -27.45
C CYS A 375 12.02 9.57 -28.58
N SER A 376 11.30 9.76 -29.68
CA SER A 376 11.75 10.56 -30.80
C SER A 376 10.59 11.38 -31.33
N ILE A 377 10.90 12.47 -32.03
CA ILE A 377 9.90 13.34 -32.67
C ILE A 377 9.00 12.53 -33.61
N ASN A 378 9.60 11.71 -34.49
CA ASN A 378 8.87 10.88 -35.44
C ASN A 378 7.89 9.90 -34.75
N MET A 379 8.27 9.30 -33.62
CA MET A 379 7.35 8.43 -32.85
C MET A 379 6.15 9.20 -32.31
N ARG A 380 6.37 10.43 -31.82
CA ARG A 380 5.30 11.29 -31.29
C ARG A 380 4.34 11.70 -32.41
N GLU A 381 4.87 12.18 -33.52
CA GLU A 381 4.07 12.57 -34.70
C GLU A 381 3.28 11.38 -35.26
N THR A 382 3.89 10.19 -35.34
CA THR A 382 3.22 8.97 -35.79
C THR A 382 2.05 8.59 -34.87
N MET A 383 2.23 8.66 -33.54
CA MET A 383 1.16 8.36 -32.59
C MET A 383 0.02 9.37 -32.65
N GLU A 384 0.34 10.66 -32.77
CA GLU A 384 -0.66 11.72 -32.94
C GLU A 384 -1.45 11.56 -34.24
N TYR A 385 -0.75 11.27 -35.35
CA TYR A 385 -1.37 10.95 -36.63
C TYR A 385 -2.33 9.76 -36.52
N LYS A 386 -1.90 8.64 -35.93
CA LYS A 386 -2.75 7.45 -35.72
C LYS A 386 -3.97 7.77 -34.85
N MET A 387 -3.82 8.59 -33.81
CA MET A 387 -4.93 8.98 -32.94
C MET A 387 -5.95 9.85 -33.71
N ASN A 388 -5.48 10.80 -34.50
CA ASN A 388 -6.32 11.65 -35.35
C ASN A 388 -7.06 10.84 -36.41
N LEU A 389 -6.39 9.86 -37.03
CA LEU A 389 -7.04 8.93 -37.95
C LEU A 389 -8.10 8.09 -37.23
N SER A 390 -7.79 7.50 -36.06
CA SER A 390 -8.75 6.69 -35.32
C SER A 390 -10.03 7.46 -34.97
N ASN A 391 -9.88 8.73 -34.56
CA ASN A 391 -11.02 9.60 -34.25
C ASN A 391 -11.83 9.96 -35.50
N SER A 392 -11.15 10.21 -36.62
CA SER A 392 -11.80 10.57 -37.88
C SER A 392 -12.53 9.38 -38.51
N LEU A 393 -11.95 8.19 -38.40
CA LEU A 393 -12.53 6.94 -38.91
C LEU A 393 -13.90 6.63 -38.30
N PHE A 394 -14.11 6.98 -37.03
CA PHE A 394 -15.38 6.79 -36.32
C PHE A 394 -16.58 7.43 -37.05
N ARG A 395 -16.37 8.56 -37.72
CA ARG A 395 -17.42 9.25 -38.51
C ARG A 395 -17.18 9.19 -40.01
N ALA A 396 -16.18 8.43 -40.47
CA ALA A 396 -15.82 8.40 -41.89
C ALA A 396 -16.99 7.89 -42.75
N LEU A 397 -17.70 6.87 -42.26
CA LEU A 397 -18.87 6.33 -42.95
C LEU A 397 -20.02 7.36 -43.00
N GLU A 398 -20.39 7.95 -41.86
CA GLU A 398 -21.43 8.99 -41.77
C GLU A 398 -21.13 10.23 -42.63
N ARG A 399 -19.86 10.55 -42.81
CA ARG A 399 -19.38 11.70 -43.57
C ARG A 399 -19.11 11.40 -45.05
N ASN A 400 -19.50 10.21 -45.54
CA ASN A 400 -19.26 9.75 -46.92
C ASN A 400 -17.79 9.88 -47.36
N GLN A 401 -16.88 9.54 -46.46
CA GLN A 401 -15.43 9.57 -46.74
C GLN A 401 -14.91 8.21 -47.21
N LEU A 402 -15.72 7.17 -47.14
CA LEU A 402 -15.36 5.83 -47.60
C LEU A 402 -15.89 5.61 -49.02
N GLU A 403 -15.07 5.00 -49.86
CA GLU A 403 -15.39 4.67 -51.25
C GLU A 403 -14.98 3.23 -51.57
N VAL A 404 -15.66 2.60 -52.53
CA VAL A 404 -15.31 1.26 -53.02
C VAL A 404 -14.80 1.37 -54.44
N TYR A 405 -13.54 0.98 -54.63
CA TYR A 405 -12.91 0.88 -55.95
C TYR A 405 -13.04 -0.55 -56.45
N TYR A 406 -13.09 -0.74 -57.78
CA TYR A 406 -13.28 -2.05 -58.39
C TYR A 406 -12.11 -2.41 -59.29
N GLN A 407 -11.36 -3.45 -58.93
CA GLN A 407 -10.26 -3.95 -59.74
C GLN A 407 -10.75 -5.13 -60.61
N PRO A 408 -10.61 -5.07 -61.95
CA PRO A 408 -11.11 -6.13 -62.82
C PRO A 408 -10.30 -7.43 -62.69
N ILE A 409 -11.01 -8.55 -62.73
CA ILE A 409 -10.45 -9.90 -62.78
C ILE A 409 -10.64 -10.43 -64.20
N ILE A 410 -9.54 -10.74 -64.88
CA ILE A 410 -9.53 -11.13 -66.30
C ILE A 410 -9.37 -12.65 -66.43
N GLU A 411 -10.20 -13.26 -67.28
CA GLU A 411 -10.01 -14.64 -67.69
C GLU A 411 -8.93 -14.74 -68.77
N LEU A 412 -7.81 -15.40 -68.47
CA LEU A 412 -6.63 -15.43 -69.36
C LEU A 412 -6.89 -16.08 -70.73
N GLN A 413 -7.85 -17.01 -70.82
CA GLN A 413 -8.15 -17.69 -72.09
C GLN A 413 -8.95 -16.82 -73.05
N THR A 414 -9.82 -15.97 -72.53
CA THR A 414 -10.76 -15.17 -73.33
C THR A 414 -10.42 -13.69 -73.33
N GLU A 415 -9.51 -13.26 -72.45
CA GLU A 415 -9.16 -11.87 -72.14
C GLU A 415 -10.37 -11.01 -71.73
N LYS A 416 -11.48 -11.66 -71.35
CA LYS A 416 -12.70 -10.98 -70.90
C LYS A 416 -12.67 -10.77 -69.41
N ILE A 417 -13.32 -9.69 -68.98
CA ILE A 417 -13.59 -9.43 -67.57
C ILE A 417 -14.58 -10.49 -67.07
N LYS A 418 -14.18 -11.21 -66.02
CA LYS A 418 -14.98 -12.25 -65.36
C LYS A 418 -15.66 -11.76 -64.09
N GLY A 419 -15.14 -10.68 -63.52
CA GLY A 419 -15.65 -10.07 -62.30
C GLY A 419 -14.73 -8.96 -61.82
N PHE A 420 -14.97 -8.49 -60.60
CA PHE A 420 -14.20 -7.42 -59.98
C PHE A 420 -13.89 -7.76 -58.52
N GLU A 421 -12.82 -7.20 -57.99
CA GLU A 421 -12.56 -7.15 -56.56
C GLU A 421 -12.93 -5.75 -56.03
N ALA A 422 -13.76 -5.71 -54.98
CA ALA A 422 -14.11 -4.51 -54.24
C ALA A 422 -13.00 -4.16 -53.24
N LEU A 423 -12.42 -2.98 -53.40
CA LEU A 423 -11.30 -2.50 -52.62
C LEU A 423 -11.68 -1.19 -51.93
N LEU A 424 -11.79 -1.24 -50.61
CA LEU A 424 -12.14 -0.08 -49.79
C LEU A 424 -11.06 1.01 -49.88
N ARG A 425 -11.49 2.27 -49.97
CA ARG A 425 -10.66 3.48 -49.95
C ARG A 425 -11.22 4.44 -48.92
N TRP A 426 -10.33 5.19 -48.28
CA TRP A 426 -10.72 6.24 -47.35
C TRP A 426 -10.19 7.59 -47.83
N MET A 427 -11.10 8.46 -48.24
CA MET A 427 -10.86 9.81 -48.71
C MET A 427 -10.97 10.79 -47.53
N HIS A 428 -9.86 11.02 -46.84
CA HIS A 428 -9.79 11.96 -45.73
C HIS A 428 -9.68 13.40 -46.24
N PRO A 429 -10.42 14.37 -45.68
CA PRO A 429 -10.41 15.76 -46.15
C PRO A 429 -9.02 16.42 -46.05
N ASP A 430 -8.30 16.16 -44.95
CA ASP A 430 -7.00 16.83 -44.70
C ASP A 430 -5.79 16.02 -45.19
N TYR A 431 -5.91 14.70 -45.30
CA TYR A 431 -4.78 13.79 -45.58
C TYR A 431 -4.88 13.12 -46.95
N GLY A 432 -5.95 13.37 -47.71
CA GLY A 432 -6.21 12.71 -48.98
C GLY A 432 -6.57 11.23 -48.82
N MET A 433 -6.18 10.40 -49.78
CA MET A 433 -6.48 8.97 -49.78
C MET A 433 -5.58 8.24 -48.77
N ILE A 434 -6.15 7.81 -47.64
CA ILE A 434 -5.46 7.00 -46.63
C ILE A 434 -5.40 5.55 -47.13
N PRO A 435 -4.22 4.90 -47.10
CA PRO A 435 -4.07 3.56 -47.61
C PRO A 435 -4.72 2.50 -46.67
N PRO A 436 -5.28 1.40 -47.21
CA PRO A 436 -5.98 0.39 -46.42
C PRO A 436 -5.16 -0.25 -45.29
N ASN A 437 -3.86 -0.42 -45.47
CA ASN A 437 -2.96 -0.96 -44.46
C ASN A 437 -2.82 -0.06 -43.21
N GLU A 438 -3.18 1.22 -43.30
CA GLU A 438 -3.17 2.14 -42.15
C GLU A 438 -4.49 2.12 -41.38
N PHE A 439 -5.63 2.18 -42.07
CA PHE A 439 -6.92 2.36 -41.39
C PHE A 439 -7.70 1.06 -41.12
N ILE A 440 -7.47 -0.03 -41.86
CA ILE A 440 -8.12 -1.32 -41.57
C ILE A 440 -7.74 -1.83 -40.18
N PRO A 441 -6.45 -1.83 -39.75
CA PRO A 441 -6.10 -2.23 -38.40
C PRO A 441 -6.73 -1.36 -37.30
N LEU A 442 -6.98 -0.07 -37.59
CA LEU A 442 -7.69 0.83 -36.69
C LEU A 442 -9.17 0.43 -36.60
N ALA A 443 -9.81 0.17 -37.74
CA ALA A 443 -11.19 -0.29 -37.82
C ALA A 443 -11.41 -1.60 -37.05
N GLU A 444 -10.49 -2.56 -37.18
CA GLU A 444 -10.52 -3.84 -36.48
C GLU A 444 -10.41 -3.66 -34.97
N LYS A 445 -9.42 -2.88 -34.50
CA LYS A 445 -9.19 -2.63 -33.07
C LYS A 445 -10.37 -1.90 -32.40
N THR A 446 -11.09 -1.07 -33.15
CA THR A 446 -12.22 -0.28 -32.65
C THR A 446 -13.58 -0.95 -32.88
N GLY A 447 -13.61 -2.09 -33.58
CA GLY A 447 -14.85 -2.78 -33.95
C GLY A 447 -15.63 -2.10 -35.09
N LEU A 448 -15.19 -0.94 -35.58
CA LEU A 448 -15.81 -0.22 -36.70
C LEU A 448 -15.78 -1.03 -38.00
N ILE A 449 -14.85 -1.98 -38.12
CA ILE A 449 -14.72 -2.84 -39.30
C ILE A 449 -16.02 -3.58 -39.62
N ASN A 450 -16.82 -3.95 -38.62
CA ASN A 450 -18.09 -4.63 -38.83
C ASN A 450 -19.12 -3.74 -39.56
N GLN A 451 -19.23 -2.47 -39.14
CA GLN A 451 -20.16 -1.52 -39.78
C GLN A 451 -19.69 -1.15 -41.19
N ILE A 452 -18.39 -0.94 -41.34
CA ILE A 452 -17.76 -0.66 -42.63
C ILE A 452 -17.96 -1.85 -43.59
N GLY A 453 -17.73 -3.07 -43.11
CA GLY A 453 -17.91 -4.31 -43.86
C GLY A 453 -19.32 -4.50 -44.42
N SER A 454 -20.33 -4.35 -43.56
CA SER A 454 -21.74 -4.39 -43.97
C SER A 454 -22.03 -3.35 -45.06
N TRP A 455 -21.54 -2.13 -44.88
CA TRP A 455 -21.70 -1.08 -45.88
C TRP A 455 -21.00 -1.40 -47.21
N VAL A 456 -19.79 -1.97 -47.18
CA VAL A 456 -19.07 -2.40 -48.39
C VAL A 456 -19.84 -3.50 -49.13
N LEU A 457 -20.39 -4.47 -48.41
CA LEU A 457 -21.20 -5.55 -48.99
C LEU A 457 -22.48 -5.01 -49.64
N GLU A 458 -23.21 -4.13 -48.95
CA GLU A 458 -24.39 -3.47 -49.50
C GLU A 458 -24.05 -2.67 -50.77
N THR A 459 -22.97 -1.90 -50.72
CA THR A 459 -22.48 -1.10 -51.86
C THR A 459 -22.10 -1.98 -53.05
N ALA A 460 -21.39 -3.09 -52.82
CA ALA A 460 -21.02 -4.05 -53.87
C ALA A 460 -22.26 -4.71 -54.50
N CYS A 461 -23.25 -5.11 -53.69
CA CYS A 461 -24.51 -5.68 -54.16
C CYS A 461 -25.30 -4.67 -55.02
N MET A 462 -25.40 -3.42 -54.56
CA MET A 462 -26.05 -2.34 -55.31
C MET A 462 -25.34 -2.07 -56.64
N GLN A 463 -24.01 -2.01 -56.63
CA GLN A 463 -23.21 -1.79 -57.84
C GLN A 463 -23.36 -2.92 -58.86
N THR A 464 -23.37 -4.17 -58.38
CA THR A 464 -23.62 -5.36 -59.23
C THR A 464 -24.96 -5.24 -59.95
N MET A 465 -26.02 -4.85 -59.24
CA MET A 465 -27.35 -4.65 -59.85
C MET A 465 -27.39 -3.47 -60.82
N ALA A 466 -26.67 -2.39 -60.52
CA ALA A 466 -26.55 -1.24 -61.42
C ALA A 466 -25.89 -1.64 -62.75
N TRP A 467 -24.76 -2.35 -62.69
CA TRP A 467 -24.08 -2.83 -63.90
C TRP A 467 -24.90 -3.84 -64.69
N LYS A 468 -25.61 -4.75 -64.01
CA LYS A 468 -26.55 -5.67 -64.66
C LYS A 468 -27.61 -4.92 -65.46
N ARG A 469 -28.18 -3.85 -64.89
CA ARG A 469 -29.17 -2.99 -65.56
C ARG A 469 -28.59 -2.20 -66.75
N MET A 470 -27.30 -1.89 -66.73
CA MET A 470 -26.59 -1.25 -67.84
C MET A 470 -26.26 -2.22 -69.00
N GLY A 471 -26.55 -3.51 -68.86
CA GLY A 471 -26.30 -4.52 -69.89
C GLY A 471 -24.93 -5.19 -69.83
N LEU A 472 -24.19 -5.05 -68.72
CA LEU A 472 -22.86 -5.67 -68.53
C LEU A 472 -22.93 -7.18 -68.21
N GLY A 473 -24.13 -7.76 -68.08
CA GLY A 473 -24.34 -9.18 -67.78
C GLY A 473 -24.21 -9.52 -66.30
N ASP A 474 -24.11 -10.82 -66.01
CA ASP A 474 -23.92 -11.34 -64.65
C ASP A 474 -22.44 -11.22 -64.25
N MET A 475 -22.10 -10.10 -63.62
CA MET A 475 -20.77 -9.83 -63.09
C MET A 475 -20.69 -10.21 -61.61
N ASN A 476 -19.61 -10.89 -61.22
CA ASN A 476 -19.34 -11.20 -59.82
C ASN A 476 -18.42 -10.14 -59.21
N ILE A 477 -18.70 -9.74 -57.97
CA ILE A 477 -17.82 -8.88 -57.17
C ILE A 477 -17.31 -9.65 -55.96
N ALA A 478 -16.00 -9.80 -55.83
CA ALA A 478 -15.34 -10.34 -54.65
C ALA A 478 -15.18 -9.23 -53.59
N VAL A 479 -15.52 -9.53 -52.33
CA VAL A 479 -15.40 -8.62 -51.19
C VAL A 479 -14.51 -9.27 -50.14
N ASN A 480 -13.52 -8.52 -49.66
CA ASN A 480 -12.62 -8.97 -48.61
C ASN A 480 -13.30 -8.89 -47.23
N LEU A 481 -13.05 -9.89 -46.38
CA LEU A 481 -13.58 -9.97 -45.01
C LEU A 481 -12.42 -10.07 -44.02
N SER A 482 -12.45 -9.25 -42.96
CA SER A 482 -11.52 -9.37 -41.84
C SER A 482 -11.87 -10.56 -40.94
N VAL A 483 -10.89 -10.98 -40.13
CA VAL A 483 -11.10 -12.04 -39.12
C VAL A 483 -12.10 -11.61 -38.06
N VAL A 484 -12.18 -10.30 -37.76
CA VAL A 484 -13.15 -9.75 -36.80
C VAL A 484 -14.57 -9.89 -37.34
N GLU A 485 -14.80 -9.53 -38.61
CA GLU A 485 -16.09 -9.70 -39.28
C GLU A 485 -16.51 -11.16 -39.36
N LEU A 486 -15.58 -12.07 -39.67
CA LEU A 486 -15.88 -13.50 -39.75
C LEU A 486 -16.34 -14.11 -38.41
N ARG A 487 -15.92 -13.51 -37.29
CA ARG A 487 -16.30 -13.94 -35.94
C ARG A 487 -17.56 -13.26 -35.43
N ASN A 488 -18.10 -12.28 -36.16
CA ASN A 488 -19.32 -11.59 -35.81
C ASN A 488 -20.52 -12.45 -36.26
N PRO A 489 -21.29 -13.03 -35.32
CA PRO A 489 -22.43 -13.90 -35.64
C PRO A 489 -23.57 -13.13 -36.30
#